data_AF-A0A9E4H1B2-F1
#
_entry.id   AF-A0A9E4H1B2-F1
#
_cell.length_a   1.000
_cell.length_b   1.000
_cell.length_c   1.000
_cell.angle_alpha   90.00
_cell.angle_beta   90.00
_cell.angle_gamma   90.00
#
_symmetry.space_group_name_H-M   'P 1'
#
loop_
_entity.id
_entity.type
_entity.pdbx_description
1 polymer ?
#
loop_
_entity_poly.entity_id
_entity_poly.type
_entity_poly.pdbx_seq_one_letter_code
_entity_poly.pdbx_strand_id
1 'polypeptide(L)'
;MKKVFEMLLGRRAALLYLAVFAIAVGAATFVENDFGTDTAQKVVYRATWFETLLFLFGGSLVYNIIQFKLIQRRRWTVLIFHGAMLVILLGWPSLDFTVLKAPCTSVKGIRRITF
;
A
#
# COMPACT_ATOMS: atom_id res chain seq x y z
N MET A 1 -19.54 18.62 -4.14
CA MET A 1 -18.13 18.25 -3.87
C MET A 1 -17.95 17.32 -2.66
N LYS A 2 -18.45 17.65 -1.45
CA LYS A 2 -18.25 16.84 -0.23
C LYS A 2 -18.73 15.38 -0.32
N LYS A 3 -19.85 15.14 -1.01
CA LYS A 3 -20.48 13.82 -1.16
C LYS A 3 -19.62 12.78 -1.90
N VAL A 4 -18.84 13.22 -2.89
CA VAL A 4 -17.94 12.33 -3.67
C VAL A 4 -16.72 11.94 -2.83
N PHE A 5 -16.18 12.90 -2.07
CA PHE A 5 -15.11 12.64 -1.10
C PHE A 5 -15.55 11.68 0.02
N GLU A 6 -16.78 11.83 0.53
CA GLU A 6 -17.36 10.90 1.51
C GLU A 6 -17.56 9.49 0.94
N MET A 7 -17.89 9.38 -0.35
CA MET A 7 -18.06 8.09 -1.01
C MET A 7 -16.72 7.38 -1.25
N LEU A 8 -15.66 8.13 -1.61
CA LEU A 8 -14.33 7.58 -1.88
C LEU A 8 -13.48 7.38 -0.61
N LEU A 9 -13.62 8.23 0.41
CA LEU A 9 -12.80 8.17 1.63
C LEU A 9 -13.57 7.71 2.87
N GLY A 10 -14.86 7.38 2.73
CA GLY A 10 -15.69 6.90 3.84
C GLY A 10 -15.30 5.50 4.33
N ARG A 11 -15.89 5.07 5.46
CA ARG A 11 -15.64 3.75 6.08
C ARG A 11 -15.87 2.56 5.15
N ARG A 12 -16.88 2.64 4.27
CA ARG A 12 -17.19 1.57 3.31
C ARG A 12 -16.10 1.44 2.27
N ALA A 13 -15.56 2.57 1.80
CA ALA A 13 -14.44 2.57 0.86
C ALA A 13 -13.17 2.02 1.51
N ALA A 14 -12.87 2.38 2.76
CA ALA A 14 -11.74 1.81 3.50
C ALA A 14 -11.80 0.27 3.57
N LEU A 15 -12.98 -0.30 3.82
CA LEU A 15 -13.18 -1.76 3.83
C LEU A 15 -12.99 -2.37 2.43
N LEU A 16 -13.49 -1.72 1.38
CA LEU A 16 -13.27 -2.16 0.00
C LEU A 16 -11.78 -2.14 -0.36
N TYR A 17 -11.06 -1.06 -0.04
CA TYR A 17 -9.62 -0.97 -0.28
C TYR A 17 -8.84 -2.05 0.48
N LEU A 18 -9.22 -2.35 1.73
CA LEU A 18 -8.63 -3.43 2.51
C LEU A 18 -8.86 -4.80 1.85
N ALA A 19 -10.07 -5.06 1.35
CA ALA A 19 -10.38 -6.31 0.67
C ALA A 19 -9.56 -6.48 -0.62
N VAL A 20 -9.46 -5.42 -1.44
CA VAL A 20 -8.64 -5.45 -2.66
C VAL A 20 -7.16 -5.58 -2.33
N PHE A 21 -6.67 -4.92 -1.28
CA PHE A 21 -5.30 -5.09 -0.80
C PHE A 21 -5.00 -6.55 -0.42
N ALA A 22 -5.90 -7.20 0.33
CA ALA A 22 -5.72 -8.60 0.72
C ALA A 22 -5.70 -9.55 -0.50
N ILE A 23 -6.58 -9.32 -1.47
CA ILE A 23 -6.60 -10.10 -2.73
C ILE A 23 -5.31 -9.87 -3.52
N ALA A 24 -4.83 -8.63 -3.61
CA ALA A 24 -3.61 -8.28 -4.31
C ALA A 24 -2.37 -8.96 -3.69
N VAL A 25 -2.25 -8.96 -2.36
CA VAL A 25 -1.15 -9.64 -1.66
C VAL A 25 -1.24 -11.15 -1.83
N GLY A 26 -2.43 -11.74 -1.72
CA GLY A 26 -2.62 -13.17 -1.96
C GLY A 26 -2.26 -13.58 -3.39
N ALA A 27 -2.67 -12.79 -4.39
CA ALA A 27 -2.29 -13.00 -5.78
C ALA A 27 -0.77 -12.83 -5.98
N ALA A 28 -0.13 -11.87 -5.29
CA ALA A 28 1.31 -11.68 -5.35
C ALA A 28 2.07 -12.92 -4.86
N THR A 29 1.58 -13.61 -3.84
CA THR A 29 2.19 -14.85 -3.33
C THR A 29 2.21 -15.95 -4.39
N PHE A 30 1.12 -16.13 -5.15
CA PHE A 30 1.10 -17.08 -6.27
C PHE A 30 2.02 -16.66 -7.41
N VAL A 31 2.03 -15.37 -7.75
CA VAL A 31 2.93 -14.83 -8.79
C VAL A 31 4.39 -15.01 -8.40
N GLU A 32 4.74 -14.85 -7.13
CA GLU A 32 6.08 -15.10 -6.62
C GLU A 32 6.48 -16.58 -6.72
N ASN A 33 5.55 -17.49 -6.43
CA ASN A 33 5.78 -18.94 -6.54
C ASN A 33 6.03 -19.38 -7.99
N ASP A 34 5.28 -18.84 -8.95
CA ASP A 34 5.30 -19.31 -10.35
C ASP A 34 6.30 -18.55 -11.24
N PHE A 35 6.54 -17.27 -10.97
CA PHE A 35 7.35 -16.37 -11.82
C PHE A 35 8.56 -15.75 -11.10
N GLY A 36 8.77 -16.10 -9.84
CA GLY A 36 9.85 -15.59 -9.00
C GLY A 36 9.59 -14.19 -8.43
N THR A 37 10.36 -13.86 -7.40
CA THR A 37 10.22 -12.62 -6.62
C THR A 37 10.40 -11.35 -7.46
N ASP A 38 11.27 -11.35 -8.47
CA ASP A 38 11.49 -10.19 -9.35
C ASP A 38 10.22 -9.78 -10.13
N THR A 39 9.46 -10.78 -10.59
CA THR A 39 8.22 -10.54 -11.33
C THR A 39 7.12 -10.02 -10.40
N ALA A 40 6.97 -10.62 -9.22
CA ALA A 40 5.99 -10.19 -8.22
C ALA A 40 6.24 -8.73 -7.77
N GLN A 41 7.50 -8.34 -7.59
CA GLN A 41 7.86 -6.96 -7.27
C GLN A 41 7.44 -5.98 -8.36
N LYS A 42 7.71 -6.29 -9.63
CA LYS A 42 7.39 -5.37 -10.74
C LYS A 42 5.89 -5.24 -11.00
N VAL A 43 5.14 -6.34 -10.86
CA VAL A 43 3.72 -6.41 -11.24
C VAL A 43 2.78 -5.97 -10.12
N VAL A 44 3.14 -6.24 -8.86
CA VAL A 44 2.29 -5.90 -7.71
C VAL A 44 2.92 -4.80 -6.87
N TYR A 45 4.04 -5.04 -6.19
CA TYR A 45 4.55 -4.12 -5.16
C TYR A 45 5.04 -2.77 -5.70
N ARG A 46 5.66 -2.75 -6.88
CA ARG A 46 6.17 -1.53 -7.54
C ARG A 46 5.24 -1.01 -8.63
N ALA A 47 4.04 -1.56 -8.74
CA ALA A 47 3.10 -1.15 -9.76
C ALA A 47 2.31 0.08 -9.33
N THR A 48 2.13 1.01 -10.25
CA THR A 48 1.42 2.29 -10.00
C THR A 48 -0.02 2.11 -9.53
N TRP A 49 -0.68 1.01 -9.93
CA TRP A 49 -2.04 0.69 -9.48
C TRP A 49 -2.09 0.31 -8.00
N PHE A 50 -1.10 -0.45 -7.51
CA PHE A 50 -1.02 -0.88 -6.11
C PHE A 50 -0.61 0.28 -5.21
N GLU A 51 0.31 1.12 -5.68
CA GLU A 51 0.67 2.38 -5.02
C GLU A 51 -0.55 3.30 -4.88
N THR A 52 -1.33 3.49 -5.95
CA THR A 52 -2.55 4.32 -5.91
C THR A 52 -3.58 3.73 -4.94
N LEU A 53 -3.71 2.41 -4.88
CA LEU A 53 -4.59 1.73 -3.94
C LEU A 53 -4.17 1.99 -2.49
N LEU A 54 -2.88 1.86 -2.19
CA LEU A 54 -2.33 2.14 -0.85
C LEU A 54 -2.52 3.60 -0.47
N PHE A 55 -2.33 4.54 -1.40
CA PHE A 55 -2.56 5.96 -1.17
C PHE A 55 -4.04 6.26 -0.88
N LEU A 56 -4.97 5.70 -1.65
CA LEU A 56 -6.41 5.83 -1.40
C LEU A 56 -6.82 5.20 -0.06
N PHE A 57 -6.25 4.04 0.28
CA PHE A 57 -6.48 3.38 1.56
C PHE A 57 -6.00 4.24 2.73
N GLY A 58 -4.76 4.74 2.68
CA GLY A 58 -4.21 5.66 3.68
C GLY A 58 -5.03 6.94 3.81
N GLY A 59 -5.41 7.57 2.70
CA GLY A 59 -6.28 8.75 2.69
C GLY A 59 -7.65 8.48 3.34
N SER A 60 -8.23 7.30 3.09
CA SER A 60 -9.49 6.90 3.71
C SER A 60 -9.36 6.71 5.23
N LEU A 61 -8.22 6.19 5.70
CA LEU A 61 -7.94 6.06 7.14
C LEU A 61 -7.80 7.44 7.80
N VAL A 62 -7.03 8.37 7.21
CA VAL A 62 -6.89 9.75 7.72
C VAL A 62 -8.25 10.44 7.80
N TYR A 63 -9.06 10.35 6.73
CA TYR A 63 -10.39 10.95 6.69
C TYR A 63 -11.30 10.40 7.79
N ASN A 64 -11.29 9.08 8.01
CA ASN A 64 -12.06 8.45 9.08
C ASN A 64 -11.57 8.90 10.47
N ILE A 65 -10.26 9.02 10.71
CA ILE A 65 -9.73 9.49 12.00
C ILE A 65 -10.22 10.91 12.33
N ILE A 66 -10.18 11.82 11.35
CA ILE A 66 -10.60 13.22 11.51
C ILE A 66 -12.12 13.31 11.72
N GLN A 67 -12.91 12.59 10.92
CA GLN A 67 -14.38 12.66 10.99
C GLN A 67 -14.95 12.07 12.27
N PHE A 68 -14.40 10.96 12.76
CA PHE A 68 -14.94 10.30 13.95
C PHE A 68 -14.47 10.91 15.27
N LYS A 69 -13.67 12.01 15.23
CA LYS A 69 -13.08 12.69 16.40
C LYS A 69 -12.67 11.67 17.47
N LEU A 70 -11.91 10.65 17.06
CA LEU A 70 -11.53 9.51 17.90
C LEU A 70 -10.62 9.88 19.09
N ILE A 71 -10.30 11.17 19.26
CA ILE A 71 -9.55 11.76 20.38
C ILE A 71 -10.28 11.62 21.74
N GLN A 72 -11.56 11.22 21.75
CA GLN A 72 -12.28 10.97 23.00
C GLN A 72 -11.65 9.80 23.78
N ARG A 73 -11.36 10.01 25.08
CA ARG A 73 -10.58 9.11 25.95
C ARG A 73 -11.08 7.65 26.06
N ARG A 74 -12.23 7.32 25.47
CA ARG A 74 -12.87 6.01 25.49
C ARG A 74 -12.54 5.12 24.28
N ARG A 75 -11.82 5.63 23.26
CA ARG A 75 -11.60 4.90 21.98
C ARG A 75 -10.13 4.80 21.53
N TRP A 76 -9.18 4.79 22.49
CA TRP A 76 -7.75 4.70 22.21
C TRP A 76 -7.34 3.46 21.42
N THR A 77 -7.94 2.29 21.71
CA THR A 77 -7.62 1.03 20.99
C THR A 77 -7.87 1.16 19.49
N VAL A 78 -8.98 1.78 19.11
CA VAL A 78 -9.34 1.98 17.70
C VAL A 78 -8.42 3.01 17.06
N LEU A 79 -8.08 4.08 17.79
CA LEU A 79 -7.17 5.12 17.32
C LEU A 79 -5.74 4.59 17.08
N ILE A 80 -5.23 3.76 17.99
CA ILE A 80 -3.90 3.12 17.86
C ILE A 80 -3.89 2.16 16.67
N PHE A 81 -4.94 1.36 16.46
CA PHE A 81 -5.02 0.45 15.32
C PHE A 81 -4.98 1.21 13.97
N HIS A 82 -5.78 2.28 13.85
CA HIS A 82 -5.76 3.11 12.63
C HIS A 82 -4.45 3.89 12.49
N GLY A 83 -3.89 4.37 13.59
CA GLY A 83 -2.59 5.04 13.62
C GLY A 83 -1.44 4.11 13.21
N ALA A 84 -1.44 2.85 13.65
CA ALA A 84 -0.43 1.88 13.27
C ALA A 84 -0.47 1.55 11.78
N MET A 85 -1.66 1.36 11.20
CA MET A 85 -1.80 1.18 9.75
C MET A 85 -1.26 2.40 8.99
N LEU A 86 -1.55 3.62 9.47
CA LEU A 86 -1.00 4.83 8.87
C LEU A 86 0.52 4.93 9.00
N VAL A 87 1.11 4.57 10.13
CA VAL A 87 2.58 4.56 10.29
C VAL A 87 3.22 3.58 9.30
N ILE A 88 2.63 2.41 9.10
CA ILE A 88 3.11 1.42 8.13
C ILE A 88 2.98 1.95 6.69
N LEU A 89 1.88 2.63 6.37
CA LEU A 89 1.64 3.25 5.04
C LEU A 89 2.51 4.49 4.79
N LEU A 90 2.84 5.27 5.82
CA LEU A 90 3.65 6.49 5.76
C LEU A 90 5.15 6.22 5.66
N GLY A 91 5.57 4.96 5.70
CA GLY A 91 6.94 4.51 5.48
C GLY A 91 7.47 4.73 4.06
N TRP A 92 7.17 5.88 3.43
CA TRP A 92 7.82 6.42 2.24
C TRP A 92 7.24 6.02 0.85
N PRO A 93 6.03 6.45 0.46
CA PRO A 93 5.68 6.46 -0.96
C PRO A 93 6.04 7.80 -1.64
N SER A 94 6.08 8.91 -0.90
CA SER A 94 6.01 10.25 -1.50
C SER A 94 7.34 10.87 -1.96
N LEU A 95 8.50 10.24 -1.76
CA LEU A 95 9.79 10.83 -2.17
C LEU A 95 10.74 9.97 -3.02
N ASP A 96 10.47 8.69 -3.31
CA ASP A 96 11.42 7.86 -4.10
C ASP A 96 10.92 7.26 -5.42
N PHE A 97 9.62 7.39 -5.77
CA PHE A 97 9.10 6.68 -6.96
C PHE A 97 9.58 7.24 -8.31
N THR A 98 10.17 8.45 -8.34
CA THR A 98 10.78 9.03 -9.54
C THR A 98 12.28 8.74 -9.67
N VAL A 99 12.98 8.39 -8.58
CA VAL A 99 14.44 8.21 -8.58
C VAL A 99 14.86 6.75 -8.84
N LEU A 100 14.01 5.76 -8.52
CA LEU A 100 14.28 4.33 -8.80
C LEU A 100 13.65 3.79 -10.08
N LYS A 101 13.17 4.66 -10.98
CA LYS A 101 12.95 4.29 -12.39
C LYS A 101 14.28 4.23 -13.16
N ALA A 102 15.33 3.76 -12.50
CA ALA A 102 16.51 3.27 -13.19
C ALA A 102 16.06 2.06 -14.03
N PRO A 103 16.40 2.00 -15.32
CA PRO A 103 16.14 0.81 -16.11
C PRO A 103 16.80 -0.39 -15.44
N CYS A 104 16.08 -1.51 -15.35
CA CYS A 104 16.66 -2.83 -15.12
C CYS A 104 17.61 -3.16 -16.29
N THR A 105 18.76 -2.50 -16.36
CA THR A 105 19.86 -2.83 -17.26
C THR A 105 21.16 -2.73 -16.47
N SER A 106 21.45 -3.75 -15.67
CA SER A 106 22.80 -4.34 -15.53
C SER A 106 22.89 -5.22 -14.28
N VAL A 107 22.37 -6.45 -14.35
CA VAL A 107 22.98 -7.60 -13.66
C VAL A 107 22.97 -8.81 -14.61
N LYS A 108 23.45 -8.61 -15.85
CA LYS A 108 24.05 -9.69 -16.64
C LYS A 108 25.56 -9.57 -16.44
N GLY A 109 26.04 -9.93 -15.26
CA GLY A 109 27.44 -9.66 -14.90
C GLY A 109 27.95 -10.31 -13.62
N ILE A 110 27.25 -11.26 -13.00
CA ILE A 110 27.82 -12.09 -11.92
C ILE A 110 27.41 -13.53 -12.17
N ARG A 111 28.06 -14.13 -13.17
CA ARG A 111 28.13 -15.57 -13.36
C ARG A 111 29.62 -15.92 -13.35
N ARG A 112 30.24 -16.05 -12.17
CA ARG A 112 31.49 -16.81 -11.93
C ARG A 112 31.97 -16.72 -10.47
N ILE A 113 31.48 -17.58 -9.58
CA ILE A 113 32.22 -18.20 -8.45
C ILE A 113 31.36 -19.42 -8.02
N THR A 114 31.41 -20.59 -8.65
CA THR A 114 32.30 -21.72 -8.33
C THR A 114 33.11 -21.56 -7.05
N PHE A 115 32.64 -22.18 -5.96
CA PHE A 115 33.35 -23.27 -5.30
C PHE A 115 32.34 -24.36 -4.94
#